data_AF-A0A950DMB2-F1
#
_entry.id   AF-A0A950DMB2-F1
#
_cell.length_a   1.000
_cell.length_b   1.000
_cell.length_c   1.000
_cell.angle_alpha   90.00
_cell.angle_beta   90.00
_cell.angle_gamma   90.00
#
_symmetry.space_group_name_H-M   'P 1'
#
loop_
_entity.id
_entity.type
_entity.pdbx_description
1 polymer ?
#
loop_
_entity_poly.entity_id
_entity_poly.type
_entity_poly.pdbx_seq_one_letter_code
_entity_poly.pdbx_strand_id
1 'polypeptide(L)' 'MNLDFKYTADGLIPAIVREAASPGRVLMMGWMNRQSLAKTLETGLL' A
#
# COMPACT_ATOMS: atom_id res chain seq x y z
N MET A 1 10.77 11.68 -2.48
CA MET A 1 11.21 10.30 -2.19
C MET A 1 11.10 9.50 -3.47
N ASN A 2 12.14 8.78 -3.89
CA ASN A 2 12.07 7.92 -5.06
C ASN A 2 11.82 6.49 -4.57
N LEU A 3 10.56 6.05 -4.60
CA LEU A 3 10.13 4.72 -4.16
C LEU A 3 10.08 3.81 -5.38
N ASP A 4 10.99 2.83 -5.44
CA ASP A 4 11.01 1.83 -6.50
C ASP A 4 10.13 0.62 -6.12
N PHE A 5 8.96 0.53 -6.75
CA PHE A 5 7.98 -0.52 -6.50
C PHE A 5 8.08 -1.63 -7.54
N LYS A 6 8.30 -2.86 -7.08
CA LYS A 6 8.22 -4.05 -7.92
C LYS A 6 6.78 -4.50 -8.06
N TYR A 7 6.19 -4.20 -9.22
CA TYR A 7 4.87 -4.68 -9.58
C TYR A 7 4.93 -6.14 -10.06
N THR A 8 3.85 -6.88 -9.80
CA THR A 8 3.62 -8.19 -10.41
C THR A 8 3.38 -8.05 -11.93
N ALA A 9 3.31 -9.17 -12.64
CA ALA A 9 2.95 -9.19 -14.06
C ALA A 9 1.59 -8.53 -14.34
N ASP A 10 0.66 -8.62 -13.38
CA ASP A 10 -0.67 -8.00 -13.45
C ASP A 10 -0.68 -6.51 -13.06
N GLY A 11 0.49 -5.91 -12.77
CA GLY A 11 0.59 -4.50 -12.42
C GLY A 11 0.13 -4.17 -11.00
N LEU A 12 0.24 -5.13 -10.06
CA LEU A 12 -0.15 -4.97 -8.66
C LEU A 12 1.05 -5.03 -7.70
N ILE A 13 0.93 -4.37 -6.54
CA ILE A 13 1.82 -4.52 -5.39
C ILE A 13 1.05 -5.02 -4.17
N PRO A 14 1.64 -5.84 -3.30
CA PRO A 14 1.03 -6.20 -2.02
C PRO A 14 1.03 -4.99 -1.08
N ALA A 15 -0.07 -4.78 -0.36
CA ALA A 15 -0.21 -3.74 0.65
C ALA A 15 -0.66 -4.36 1.98
N ILE A 16 0.04 -4.02 3.06
CA ILE A 16 -0.28 -4.46 4.42
C ILE A 16 -0.71 -3.25 5.24
N VAL A 17 -1.93 -3.30 5.74
CA VAL A 17 -2.48 -2.28 6.64
C VAL A 17 -2.29 -2.77 8.05
N ARG A 18 -1.73 -1.91 8.89
CA ARG A 18 -1.46 -2.19 10.30
C ARG A 18 -2.05 -1.12 11.19
N GLU A 19 -2.29 -1.48 12.43
CA GLU A 19 -2.65 -0.52 13.45
C GLU A 19 -1.52 0.50 13.61
N ALA A 20 -1.85 1.79 13.58
CA ALA A 20 -0.87 2.85 13.72
C ALA A 20 -0.43 3.03 15.18
N ALA A 21 -1.36 2.88 16.11
CA ALA A 21 -1.15 3.09 17.55
C ALA A 21 -0.38 1.93 18.22
N SER A 22 -0.51 0.71 17.71
CA SER A 22 0.13 -0.47 18.28
C SER A 22 1.10 -1.10 17.28
N PRO A 23 2.38 -1.31 17.63
CA PRO A 23 3.30 -2.03 16.77
C PRO A 23 2.88 -3.50 16.61
N GLY A 24 3.03 -4.03 15.39
CA GLY A 24 2.93 -5.46 15.12
C GLY A 24 1.54 -6.01 14.79
N ARG A 25 0.45 -5.24 14.97
CA ARG A 25 -0.90 -5.71 14.61
C ARG A 25 -1.23 -5.43 13.15
N VAL A 26 -1.36 -6.49 12.35
CA VAL A 26 -1.87 -6.43 10.97
C VAL A 26 -3.40 -6.40 11.01
N LEU A 27 -3.99 -5.46 10.27
CA LEU A 27 -5.44 -5.31 10.13
C LEU A 27 -5.95 -6.02 8.87
N MET A 28 -5.25 -5.83 7.75
CA MET A 28 -5.59 -6.47 6.48
C MET A 28 -4.40 -6.54 5.53
N MET A 29 -4.52 -7.43 4.55
CA MET A 29 -3.65 -7.53 3.39
C MET A 29 -4.49 -7.35 2.13
N GLY A 30 -3.95 -6.62 1.15
CA GLY A 30 -4.59 -6.40 -0.13
C GLY A 30 -3.58 -6.15 -1.24
N TRP A 31 -4.10 -5.77 -2.40
CA TRP A 31 -3.32 -5.44 -3.59
C TRP A 31 -3.60 -4.01 -4.03
N MET A 32 -2.58 -3.31 -4.53
CA MET A 32 -2.72 -1.97 -5.08
C MET A 32 -2.13 -1.91 -6.48
N ASN A 33 -2.85 -1.28 -7.40
CA ASN A 33 -2.25 -0.86 -8.66
C ASN A 33 -1.60 0.53 -8.49
N ARG A 34 -0.95 1.02 -9.55
CA ARG A 34 -0.27 2.33 -9.55
C ARG A 34 -1.20 3.50 -9.23
N GLN A 35 -2.44 3.46 -9.71
CA GLN A 35 -3.42 4.53 -9.51
C GLN A 35 -3.90 4.59 -8.06
N SER A 36 -4.26 3.45 -7.48
CA SER A 36 -4.66 3.34 -6.08
C SER A 36 -3.55 3.83 -5.15
N LEU A 37 -2.30 3.43 -5.43
CA LEU A 37 -1.14 3.89 -4.66
C LEU A 37 -0.98 5.41 -4.74
N ALA A 38 -1.03 5.99 -5.94
CA ALA A 38 -0.92 7.44 -6.12
C ALA A 38 -2.00 8.19 -5.34
N LYS A 39 -3.25 7.71 -5.39
CA LYS A 39 -4.37 8.34 -4.68
C LYS A 39 -4.24 8.23 -3.16
N THR A 40 -3.73 7.12 -2.64
CA THR A 40 -3.43 7.00 -1.21
C THR A 40 -2.36 8.01 -0.79
N LEU A 41 -1.29 8.16 -1.57
CA LEU A 41 -0.23 9.12 -1.26
C LEU A 41 -0.72 10.56 -1.29
N GLU A 42 -1.65 10.88 -2.19
CA GLU A 42 -2.26 12.20 -2.30
C GLU A 42 -3.22 12.50 -1.14
N THR A 43 -4.12 11.57 -0.83
CA THR A 43 -5.21 11.79 0.13
C THR A 43 -4.84 11.45 1.57
N GLY A 44 -3.77 10.68 1.78
CA GLY A 44 -3.43 10.08 3.08
C GLY A 44 -4.41 9.00 3.53
N LEU A 45 -5.30 8.54 2.64
CA LEU A 45 -6.32 7.54 2.93
C LEU A 45 -5.99 6.21 2.25
N LEU A 46 -6.10 5.14 3.03
CA LEU A 46 -5.97 3.78 2.57
C LEU A 46 -7.07 2.93 3.21
#